data_AF-A0A6G0VJ66-F1
#
_entry.id   AF-A0A6G0VJ66-F1
#
_cell.length_a   1.000
_cell.length_b   1.000
_cell.length_c   1.000
_cell.angle_alpha   90.00
_cell.angle_beta   90.00
_cell.angle_gamma   90.00
#
_symmetry.space_group_name_H-M   'P 1'
#
loop_
_entity.id
_entity.type
_entity.pdbx_description
1 polymer ?
#
loop_
_entity_poly.entity_id
_entity_poly.type
_entity_poly.pdbx_seq_one_letter_code
_entity_poly.pdbx_strand_id
1 'polypeptide(L)'
;MATYLDILNGIKTYELSSVYPNLVIAYRLLLTFPVTVASGEDHLVGKLKLIKTYLRSTMTPERLTNIAILSIENKMTQTINFDDVI
;
A
#
# COMPACT_ATOMS: atom_id res chain seq x y z
N MET A 1 -4.01 1.39 30.71
CA MET A 1 -4.41 2.10 29.47
C MET A 1 -3.51 3.32 29.36
N ALA A 2 -2.24 3.11 28.99
CA ALA A 2 -1.30 4.22 28.84
C ALA A 2 -1.64 4.94 27.54
N THR A 3 -2.32 6.08 27.66
CA THR A 3 -2.68 6.95 26.54
C THR A 3 -1.39 7.41 25.86
N TYR A 4 -1.36 7.34 24.54
CA TYR A 4 -0.31 7.84 23.64
C TYR A 4 0.27 9.22 24.03
N LEU A 5 -0.52 10.03 24.74
CA LEU A 5 -0.09 11.29 25.36
C LEU A 5 1.02 11.14 26.40
N ASP A 6 1.02 10.06 27.19
CA ASP A 6 2.02 9.77 28.22
C ASP A 6 3.39 9.47 27.59
N ILE A 7 3.37 8.69 26.50
CA ILE A 7 4.55 8.38 25.69
C ILE A 7 5.10 9.65 25.02
N LEU A 8 4.21 10.49 24.49
CA LEU A 8 4.59 11.74 23.81
C LEU A 8 5.13 12.78 24.80
N ASN A 9 4.58 12.84 26.01
CA ASN A 9 5.12 13.66 27.10
C ASN A 9 6.47 13.13 27.59
N GLY A 10 6.67 11.81 27.68
CA GLY A 10 7.96 11.20 27.97
C GLY A 10 9.04 11.60 26.96
N ILE A 11 8.74 11.56 25.66
CA ILE A 11 9.69 11.97 24.62
C ILE A 11 10.05 13.46 24.72
N LYS A 12 9.11 14.29 25.20
CA LYS A 12 9.33 15.73 25.41
C LYS A 12 10.17 16.01 26.67
N THR A 13 10.01 15.22 27.73
CA THR A 13 10.79 15.35 28.98
C THR A 13 12.24 14.87 28.85
N TYR A 14 12.54 13.94 27.93
CA TYR A 14 13.91 13.48 27.68
C TYR A 14 14.73 14.36 26.72
N GLU A 15 14.19 15.49 26.24
CA GLU A 15 14.86 16.45 25.32
C GLU A 15 15.63 15.80 24.14
N LEU A 16 15.18 14.62 23.70
CA LEU A 16 15.86 13.84 22.66
C LEU A 16 15.87 14.55 21.30
N SER A 17 15.05 15.59 21.17
CA SER A 17 14.92 16.44 19.98
C SER A 17 16.17 17.26 19.67
N SER A 18 17.02 17.53 20.67
CA SER A 18 18.25 18.31 20.48
C SER A 18 19.49 17.42 20.25
N VAL A 19 19.55 16.26 20.92
CA VAL A 19 20.75 15.40 20.90
C VAL A 19 20.78 14.47 19.68
N TYR A 20 19.63 13.96 19.23
CA TYR A 20 19.53 13.05 18.07
C TYR A 20 18.28 13.29 17.23
N PRO A 21 18.30 14.32 16.35
CA PRO A 21 17.13 14.69 15.54
C PRO A 21 16.63 13.55 14.63
N ASN A 22 17.56 12.74 14.10
CA ASN A 22 17.23 11.60 13.24
C ASN A 22 16.46 10.49 13.99
N LEU A 23 16.80 10.26 15.26
CA LEU A 23 16.16 9.22 16.07
C LEU A 23 14.75 9.66 16.49
N VAL A 24 14.54 10.94 16.76
CA VAL A 24 13.21 11.51 17.02
C VAL A 24 12.31 11.45 15.79
N ILE A 25 12.85 11.70 14.60
CA ILE A 25 12.11 11.55 13.33
C ILE A 25 11.74 10.08 13.10
N ALA A 26 12.67 9.14 13.30
CA ALA A 26 12.41 7.72 13.17
C ALA A 26 11.34 7.24 14.18
N TYR A 27 11.40 7.69 15.42
CA TYR A 27 10.42 7.34 16.45
C TYR A 27 9.05 7.98 16.20
N ARG A 28 9.00 9.23 15.69
CA ARG A 28 7.75 9.86 15.26
C ARG A 28 7.13 9.12 14.10
N LEU A 29 7.91 8.74 13.08
CA LEU A 29 7.43 7.89 12.00
C LEU A 29 6.94 6.55 12.53
N LEU A 30 7.68 5.90 13.42
CA LEU A 30 7.31 4.63 14.03
C LEU A 30 6.06 4.73 14.93
N LEU A 31 5.75 5.89 15.50
CA LEU A 31 4.55 6.10 16.32
C LEU A 31 3.36 6.57 15.46
N THR A 32 3.62 7.41 14.46
CA THR A 32 2.64 7.92 13.49
C THR A 32 2.17 6.81 12.55
N PHE A 33 3.05 5.93 12.08
CA PHE A 33 2.68 4.84 11.18
C PHE A 33 1.63 3.90 11.81
N PRO A 34 1.82 3.32 13.01
CA PRO A 34 0.81 2.50 13.67
C PRO A 34 -0.36 3.31 14.24
N VAL A 35 -0.22 4.61 14.59
CA VAL A 35 -1.39 5.41 15.05
C VAL A 35 -2.27 5.88 13.89
N THR A 36 -1.69 6.16 12.72
CA THR A 36 -2.42 6.39 11.47
C THR A 36 -2.97 5.09 10.92
N VAL A 37 -2.34 3.94 11.20
CA VAL A 37 -2.98 2.65 10.99
C VAL A 37 -4.12 2.50 12.01
N ALA A 38 -3.98 2.74 13.31
CA ALA A 38 -5.08 2.66 14.30
C ALA A 38 -6.28 3.57 14.05
N SER A 39 -6.06 4.80 13.55
CA SER A 39 -7.14 5.76 13.26
C SER A 39 -7.58 5.74 11.79
N GLY A 40 -6.69 5.32 10.90
CA GLY A 40 -6.94 5.17 9.48
C GLY A 40 -7.31 3.74 9.09
N GLU A 41 -7.25 2.75 9.98
CA GLU A 41 -7.61 1.37 9.66
C GLU A 41 -9.10 1.31 9.38
N ASP A 42 -9.93 1.98 10.18
CA ASP A 42 -11.37 2.04 9.88
C ASP A 42 -11.67 2.82 8.59
N HIS A 43 -11.10 4.03 8.43
CA HIS A 43 -11.45 4.92 7.31
C HIS A 43 -10.67 4.66 6.02
N LEU A 44 -9.34 4.45 6.08
CA LEU A 44 -8.46 4.18 4.94
C LEU A 44 -8.60 2.73 4.46
N VAL A 45 -8.68 1.71 5.35
CA VAL A 45 -8.94 0.32 4.90
C VAL A 45 -10.35 0.20 4.36
N GLY A 46 -11.34 0.89 4.95
CA GLY A 46 -12.70 0.98 4.40
C GLY A 46 -12.72 1.56 2.98
N LYS A 47 -12.04 2.70 2.75
CA LYS A 47 -11.90 3.31 1.41
C LYS A 47 -11.12 2.42 0.44
N LEU A 48 -10.02 1.81 0.86
CA LEU A 48 -9.24 0.88 0.04
C LEU A 48 -10.03 -0.38 -0.31
N LYS A 49 -10.84 -0.91 0.61
CA LYS A 49 -11.74 -2.05 0.38
C LYS A 49 -12.80 -1.69 -0.66
N LEU A 50 -13.37 -0.48 -0.59
CA LEU A 50 -14.31 0.02 -1.60
C LEU A 50 -13.64 0.14 -2.97
N ILE A 51 -12.45 0.73 -3.06
CA ILE A 51 -11.68 0.86 -4.32
C ILE A 51 -11.34 -0.52 -4.90
N LYS A 52 -10.85 -1.45 -4.08
CA LYS A 52 -10.57 -2.84 -4.48
C LYS A 52 -11.82 -3.56 -4.99
N THR A 53 -12.96 -3.32 -4.34
CA THR A 53 -14.25 -3.91 -4.72
C THR A 53 -14.76 -3.30 -6.03
N TYR A 54 -14.67 -1.99 -6.18
CA TYR A 54 -15.01 -1.27 -7.41
C TYR A 54 -14.19 -1.77 -8.60
N LEU A 55 -12.86 -1.84 -8.48
CA LEU A 55 -12.00 -2.39 -9.54
C LEU A 55 -12.35 -3.84 -9.88
N ARG A 56 -12.63 -4.68 -8.88
CA ARG A 56 -13.04 -6.07 -9.12
C ARG A 56 -14.43 -6.16 -9.76
N SER A 57 -15.37 -5.27 -9.44
CA SER A 57 -16.68 -5.23 -10.08
C SER A 57 -16.64 -4.68 -11.51
N THR A 58 -15.76 -3.71 -11.78
CA THR A 58 -15.54 -3.17 -13.14
C THR A 58 -14.75 -4.16 -14.02
N MET A 59 -13.94 -5.01 -13.40
CA MET A 59 -13.27 -6.13 -14.07
C MET A 59 -14.14 -7.39 -14.01
N THR A 60 -15.17 -7.42 -14.85
CA THR A 60 -16.05 -8.60 -15.01
C THR A 60 -15.20 -9.86 -15.28
N PRO A 61 -15.55 -11.03 -14.71
CA PRO A 61 -14.79 -12.27 -14.93
C PRO A 61 -14.53 -12.58 -16.41
N GLU A 62 -15.51 -12.32 -17.27
CA GLU A 62 -15.39 -12.48 -18.73
C GLU A 62 -14.31 -11.57 -19.33
N ARG A 63 -14.24 -10.30 -18.90
CA ARG A 63 -13.19 -9.37 -19.35
C ARG A 63 -11.81 -9.81 -18.85
N LEU A 64 -11.71 -10.33 -17.63
CA LEU A 64 -10.45 -10.86 -17.09
C LEU A 64 -9.97 -12.08 -17.88
N THR A 65 -10.86 -13.02 -18.19
CA THR A 65 -10.55 -14.18 -19.03
C THR A 65 -10.10 -13.77 -20.42
N ASN A 66 -10.80 -12.83 -21.06
CA ASN A 66 -10.42 -12.34 -22.39
C ASN A 66 -9.05 -11.65 -22.39
N ILE A 67 -8.73 -10.86 -21.36
CA ILE A 67 -7.41 -10.23 -21.22
C ILE A 67 -6.33 -11.28 -20.98
N ALA A 68 -6.62 -12.34 -20.21
CA ALA A 68 -5.69 -13.43 -19.98
C ALA A 68 -5.38 -14.19 -21.28
N ILE A 69 -6.41 -14.50 -22.09
CA ILE A 69 -6.25 -15.10 -23.42
C ILE A 69 -5.40 -14.20 -24.31
N LEU A 70 -5.73 -12.90 -24.41
CA LEU A 70 -4.99 -11.94 -25.21
C LEU A 70 -3.52 -11.82 -24.80
N SER A 71 -3.24 -11.90 -23.49
CA SER A 71 -1.88 -11.88 -22.95
C SER A 71 -1.09 -13.13 -23.32
N ILE A 72 -1.74 -14.30 -23.29
CA ILE A 72 -1.15 -15.57 -23.72
C ILE A 72 -0.86 -15.55 -25.22
N GLU A 73 -1.83 -15.13 -26.03
CA GLU A 73 -1.69 -15.00 -27.49
C GLU A 73 -0.60 -14.00 -27.86
N ASN A 74 -0.54 -12.84 -27.19
CA ASN A 74 0.51 -11.84 -27.41
C ASN A 74 1.90 -12.40 -27.07
N LYS A 75 2.04 -13.12 -25.95
CA LYS A 75 3.31 -13.79 -25.60
C LYS A 75 3.68 -14.85 -26.64
N MET A 76 2.72 -15.63 -27.10
CA MET A 76 2.94 -16.65 -28.13
C MET A 76 3.40 -15.99 -29.43
N THR A 77 2.68 -14.97 -29.89
CA THR A 77 2.98 -14.12 -31.07
C THR A 77 4.39 -13.55 -31.03
N GLN A 78 4.87 -13.09 -29.87
CA GLN A 78 6.26 -12.60 -29.71
C GLN A 78 7.32 -13.70 -29.82
N THR A 79 6.94 -14.96 -29.64
CA THR A 79 7.86 -16.11 -29.71
C THR A 79 7.89 -16.72 -31.11
N ILE A 80 6.88 -16.46 -31.94
CA ILE A 80 6.83 -16.92 -33.34
C ILE A 80 7.58 -15.92 -34.21
N ASN A 81 8.56 -16.39 -34.97
CA ASN A 81 9.31 -15.54 -35.88
C ASN A 81 8.53 -15.38 -37.19
N PHE A 82 7.96 -14.19 -37.42
CA PHE A 82 7.17 -13.90 -38.63
C PHE A 82 8.01 -13.84 -39.92
N ASP A 83 9.33 -13.83 -39.79
CA ASP A 83 10.29 -13.87 -40.90
C ASP A 83 10.33 -15.25 -41.60
N ASP A 84 9.95 -16.33 -40.90
CA ASP A 84 9.93 -17.70 -41.45
C ASP A 84 8.62 -18.01 -42.21
N VAL A 85 7.63 -17.12 -42.13
CA VAL A 85 6.26 -17.33 -42.64
C VAL A 85 5.96 -16.48 -43.89
N ILE A 86 6.88 -15.61 -44.33
CA ILE A 86 6.75 -14.77 -45.54
C ILE A 86 7.77 -15.19 -46.61
#